data_AF-A0A376VTN0-F1
#
_entry.id   AF-A0A376VTN0-F1
#
_cell.length_a   1.000
_cell.length_b   1.000
_cell.length_c   1.000
_cell.angle_alpha   90.00
_cell.angle_beta   90.00
_cell.angle_gamma   90.00
#
_symmetry.space_group_name_H-M   'P 1'
#
loop_
_entity.id
_entity.type
_entity.pdbx_description
1 polymer ?
#
loop_
_entity_poly.entity_id
_entity_poly.type
_entity_poly.pdbx_seq_one_letter_code
_entity_poly.pdbx_strand_id
1 'polypeptide(L)'
;MIIFAGSDAWAHAKQWQEQEGRLAGDDVPPVVLSDEQLKDIGNLKIVPDGRKSARIYKAGHLDQMMVKGIGQKLAAAGIQDADYYPEGMHHNERQNWRNYLDIERKNISDGLVIELPVKKKARGQGDDSSLALNQMGASQRGRVLLAHYGGELAINPDSDTVHYYNGVIWSPVQDKELQRTMAQIFIDEDICYSQNAIKSAVDTMKLSLPVMGNTARHLIGFSNGVFDTRTGDFREHDKNDWLLIASELPFTPPAEGETLATHAPNFWKWLRRSVAENDRKADRVLAALFMVLANRYDWQLFIEVTGPGGSGKSVMAEICTMLAGKANTVSASMKALEDARERALVVGFSLIILPDMTRYAGDGAGIKAITAVTRWQLTRNTKRHTQRVFRRLCWRLTTAPCHSVTAAGGSHVVV
;
A
#
# COMPACT_ATOMS: atom_id res chain seq x y z
N MET A 1 -6.30 21.02 47.84
CA MET A 1 -7.40 20.48 47.01
C MET A 1 -7.45 18.98 47.25
N ILE A 2 -8.58 18.33 46.97
CA ILE A 2 -8.72 16.87 47.11
C ILE A 2 -8.93 16.27 45.73
N ILE A 3 -8.23 15.17 45.43
CA ILE A 3 -8.30 14.44 44.16
C ILE A 3 -8.60 12.98 44.48
N PHE A 4 -9.66 12.44 43.89
CA PHE A 4 -9.94 11.00 43.89
C PHE A 4 -9.57 10.42 42.52
N ALA A 5 -8.73 9.40 42.49
CA ALA A 5 -8.22 8.82 41.26
C ALA A 5 -8.33 7.28 41.24
N GLY A 6 -8.91 6.74 40.16
CA GLY A 6 -9.03 5.31 39.91
C GLY A 6 -10.44 4.88 39.48
N SER A 7 -10.64 3.58 39.32
CA SER A 7 -11.89 2.98 38.82
C SER A 7 -13.14 3.40 39.61
N ASP A 8 -13.00 3.62 40.93
CA ASP A 8 -14.11 3.95 41.83
C ASP A 8 -14.12 5.43 42.26
N ALA A 9 -13.37 6.29 41.56
CA ALA A 9 -13.20 7.70 41.93
C ALA A 9 -14.52 8.47 42.10
N TRP A 10 -15.52 8.18 41.26
CA TRP A 10 -16.84 8.82 41.36
C TRP A 10 -17.60 8.43 42.63
N ALA A 11 -17.51 7.17 43.07
CA ALA A 11 -18.19 6.70 44.27
C ALA A 11 -17.58 7.35 45.53
N HIS A 12 -16.25 7.40 45.62
CA HIS A 12 -15.54 8.03 46.73
C HIS A 12 -15.71 9.55 46.77
N ALA A 13 -15.73 10.22 45.61
CA ALA A 13 -15.98 11.66 45.54
C ALA A 13 -17.40 12.02 46.00
N LYS A 14 -18.39 11.20 45.64
CA LYS A 14 -19.77 11.35 46.10
C LYS A 14 -19.88 11.16 47.61
N GLN A 15 -19.23 10.12 48.16
CA GLN A 15 -19.17 9.87 49.61
C GLN A 15 -18.51 11.04 50.36
N TRP A 16 -17.42 11.62 49.82
CA TRP A 16 -16.78 12.81 50.39
C TRP A 16 -17.74 14.01 50.42
N GLN A 17 -18.46 14.28 49.34
CA GLN A 17 -19.38 15.40 49.27
C GLN A 17 -20.61 15.24 50.19
N GLU A 18 -21.14 14.02 50.30
CA GLU A 18 -22.40 13.76 51.02
C GLU A 18 -22.20 13.60 52.54
N GLN A 19 -21.04 13.11 52.99
CA GLN A 19 -20.84 12.73 54.40
C GLN A 19 -19.61 13.41 55.03
N GLU A 20 -18.42 13.23 54.48
CA GLU A 20 -17.16 13.52 55.19
C GLU A 20 -16.60 14.93 54.99
N GLY A 21 -16.84 15.56 53.83
CA GLY A 21 -16.39 16.92 53.51
C GLY A 21 -17.08 18.00 54.35
N ARG A 22 -18.38 17.80 54.66
CA ARG A 22 -19.14 18.68 55.58
C ARG A 22 -18.63 18.61 57.02
N LEU A 23 -18.20 17.43 57.47
CA LEU A 23 -17.61 17.21 58.80
C LEU A 23 -16.20 17.80 58.92
N ALA A 24 -15.45 17.81 57.81
CA ALA A 24 -14.10 18.40 57.74
C ALA A 24 -14.09 19.92 57.46
N GLY A 25 -15.26 20.54 57.24
CA GLY A 25 -15.39 21.97 56.94
C GLY A 25 -14.86 22.37 55.55
N ASP A 26 -14.76 21.44 54.61
CA ASP A 26 -14.28 21.69 53.24
C ASP A 26 -15.49 21.78 52.28
N ASP A 27 -15.77 23.00 51.79
CA ASP A 27 -16.89 23.31 50.89
C ASP A 27 -16.48 23.29 49.40
N VAL A 28 -15.28 22.79 49.10
CA VAL A 28 -14.72 22.75 47.74
C VAL A 28 -14.95 21.36 47.14
N PRO A 29 -15.61 21.24 45.97
CA PRO A 29 -15.83 19.94 45.35
C PRO A 29 -14.49 19.27 44.99
N PRO A 30 -14.32 17.97 45.31
CA PRO A 30 -13.11 17.23 44.97
C PRO A 30 -13.00 17.04 43.46
N VAL A 31 -11.77 16.97 42.96
CA VAL A 31 -11.48 16.65 41.57
C VAL A 31 -11.55 15.14 41.39
N VAL A 32 -12.37 14.68 40.46
CA VAL A 32 -12.52 13.26 40.14
C VAL A 32 -11.70 12.93 38.90
N LEU A 33 -10.90 11.87 38.97
CA LEU A 33 -10.15 11.30 37.86
C LEU A 33 -10.53 9.81 37.71
N SER A 34 -11.60 9.55 36.96
CA SER A 34 -12.04 8.20 36.62
C SER A 34 -11.19 7.59 35.48
N ASP A 35 -11.37 6.30 35.19
CA ASP A 35 -10.67 5.60 34.10
C ASP A 35 -10.75 6.30 32.73
N GLU A 36 -11.83 7.05 32.46
CA GLU A 36 -11.96 7.82 31.23
C GLU A 36 -11.10 9.09 31.24
N GLN A 37 -11.04 9.79 32.36
CA GLN A 37 -10.23 11.00 32.52
C GLN A 37 -8.74 10.67 32.65
N LEU A 38 -8.41 9.54 33.31
CA LEU A 38 -7.05 9.04 33.42
C LEU A 38 -6.45 8.65 32.05
N LYS A 39 -7.29 8.24 31.09
CA LYS A 39 -6.87 7.96 29.69
C LYS A 39 -6.44 9.22 28.94
N ASP A 40 -6.87 10.41 29.35
CA ASP A 40 -6.53 11.70 28.71
C ASP A 40 -5.86 12.68 29.70
N ILE A 41 -5.22 12.16 30.74
CA ILE A 41 -4.61 12.96 31.80
C ILE A 41 -3.57 13.96 31.28
N GLY A 42 -2.96 13.67 30.13
CA GLY A 42 -2.01 14.54 29.44
C GLY A 42 -2.61 15.86 28.94
N ASN A 43 -3.90 15.91 28.62
CA ASN A 43 -4.57 17.10 28.08
C ASN A 43 -5.49 17.79 29.10
N LEU A 44 -5.72 17.18 30.26
CA LEU A 44 -6.61 17.72 31.28
C LEU A 44 -5.91 18.73 32.19
N LYS A 45 -6.62 19.84 32.49
CA LYS A 45 -6.25 20.78 33.55
C LYS A 45 -6.87 20.30 34.87
N ILE A 46 -6.08 19.56 35.65
CA ILE A 46 -6.52 18.91 36.91
C ILE A 46 -6.51 19.91 38.08
N VAL A 47 -5.68 20.95 38.00
CA VAL A 47 -5.45 21.90 39.09
C VAL A 47 -6.22 23.20 38.83
N PRO A 48 -7.19 23.57 39.71
CA PRO A 48 -7.80 24.89 39.69
C PRO A 48 -6.77 25.98 40.00
N ASP A 49 -6.92 27.15 39.38
CA ASP A 49 -5.97 28.26 39.51
C ASP A 49 -5.84 28.73 40.98
N GLY A 50 -4.60 28.96 41.44
CA GLY A 50 -4.31 29.52 42.77
C GLY A 50 -4.15 28.52 43.93
N ARG A 51 -4.23 27.20 43.69
CA ARG A 51 -4.02 26.18 44.74
C ARG A 51 -2.54 25.81 44.89
N LYS A 52 -2.04 25.79 46.14
CA LYS A 52 -0.63 25.46 46.46
C LYS A 52 -0.40 24.06 47.05
N SER A 53 -1.47 23.37 47.44
CA SER A 53 -1.40 22.03 48.05
C SER A 53 -2.51 21.08 47.56
N ALA A 54 -2.20 19.78 47.50
CA ALA A 54 -3.12 18.73 47.07
C ALA A 54 -3.07 17.47 47.96
N ARG A 55 -4.21 16.77 48.08
CA ARG A 55 -4.30 15.43 48.66
C ARG A 55 -4.89 14.50 47.62
N ILE A 56 -4.25 13.37 47.35
CA ILE A 56 -4.65 12.41 46.34
C ILE A 56 -5.01 11.09 47.01
N TYR A 57 -6.25 10.63 46.83
CA TYR A 57 -6.73 9.36 47.33
C TYR A 57 -6.91 8.37 46.19
N LYS A 58 -6.31 7.18 46.31
CA LYS A 58 -6.56 6.06 45.41
C LYS A 58 -7.98 5.53 45.65
N ALA A 59 -8.77 5.43 44.59
CA ALA A 59 -10.14 4.91 44.63
C ALA A 59 -10.24 3.73 43.64
N GLY A 60 -10.20 2.50 44.15
CA GLY A 60 -10.19 1.29 43.32
C GLY A 60 -8.84 1.04 42.63
N HIS A 61 -8.87 0.57 41.38
CA HIS A 61 -7.65 0.28 40.61
C HIS A 61 -7.04 1.57 40.04
N LEU A 62 -5.76 1.80 40.30
CA LEU A 62 -4.98 2.92 39.76
C LEU A 62 -3.56 2.43 39.49
N ASP A 63 -3.16 2.48 38.22
CA ASP A 63 -1.88 1.97 37.75
C ASP A 63 -0.72 2.94 38.10
N GLN A 64 0.48 2.41 38.34
CA GLN A 64 1.64 3.21 38.79
C GLN A 64 2.04 4.28 37.76
N MET A 65 1.84 4.00 36.47
CA MET A 65 2.05 4.98 35.40
C MET A 65 1.06 6.16 35.47
N MET A 66 -0.19 5.90 35.87
CA MET A 66 -1.21 6.96 36.06
C MET A 66 -0.92 7.79 37.30
N VAL A 67 -0.47 7.16 38.39
CA VAL A 67 0.01 7.85 39.60
C VAL A 67 1.15 8.82 39.25
N LYS A 68 2.11 8.36 38.42
CA LYS A 68 3.19 9.22 37.93
C LYS A 68 2.67 10.40 37.11
N GLY A 69 1.73 10.17 36.20
CA GLY A 69 1.11 11.22 35.37
C GLY A 69 0.37 12.28 36.18
N ILE A 70 -0.33 11.88 37.25
CA ILE A 70 -0.95 12.82 38.21
C ILE A 70 0.14 13.68 38.85
N GLY A 71 1.22 13.07 39.35
CA GLY A 71 2.35 13.77 39.95
C GLY A 71 2.97 14.83 39.04
N GLN A 72 3.20 14.50 37.76
CA GLN A 72 3.75 15.42 36.78
C GLN A 72 2.83 16.62 36.51
N LYS A 73 1.51 16.42 36.48
CA LYS A 73 0.55 17.51 36.34
C LYS A 73 0.51 18.42 37.55
N LEU A 74 0.64 17.87 38.76
CA LEU A 74 0.73 18.67 39.98
C LEU A 74 2.03 19.49 40.00
N ALA A 75 3.14 18.90 39.58
CA ALA A 75 4.44 19.55 39.44
C ALA A 75 4.40 20.69 38.41
N ALA A 76 3.85 20.44 37.22
CA ALA A 76 3.69 21.43 36.15
C ALA A 76 2.74 22.58 36.55
N ALA A 77 1.74 22.31 37.38
CA ALA A 77 0.83 23.32 37.92
C ALA A 77 1.41 24.13 39.09
N GLY A 78 2.64 23.84 39.54
CA GLY A 78 3.32 24.59 40.60
C GLY A 78 2.86 24.27 42.02
N ILE A 79 2.30 23.08 42.25
CA ILE A 79 1.93 22.63 43.60
C ILE A 79 3.20 22.35 44.41
N GLN A 80 3.24 22.90 45.64
CA GLN A 80 4.40 22.81 46.51
C GLN A 80 4.33 21.57 47.41
N ASP A 81 3.14 21.23 47.88
CA ASP A 81 2.91 20.14 48.83
C ASP A 81 1.79 19.21 48.36
N ALA A 82 2.11 17.92 48.24
CA ALA A 82 1.11 16.90 47.96
C ALA A 82 1.28 15.68 48.87
N ASP A 83 0.16 15.14 49.35
CA ASP A 83 0.09 13.87 50.08
C ASP A 83 -0.71 12.85 49.25
N TYR A 84 -0.10 11.68 49.00
CA TYR A 84 -0.74 10.57 48.28
C TYR A 84 -1.08 9.43 49.23
N TYR A 85 -2.32 8.95 49.15
CA TYR A 85 -2.87 7.87 49.97
C TYR A 85 -3.10 6.64 49.09
N PRO A 86 -2.15 5.68 49.05
CA PRO A 86 -2.19 4.52 48.15
C PRO A 86 -3.26 3.50 48.55
N GLU A 87 -3.68 3.45 49.82
CA GLU A 87 -4.74 2.57 50.30
C GLU A 87 -6.13 3.24 50.32
N GLY A 88 -6.21 4.47 49.81
CA GLY A 88 -7.46 5.23 49.76
C GLY A 88 -7.77 6.00 51.04
N MET A 89 -9.01 6.46 51.14
CA MET A 89 -9.41 7.54 52.04
C MET A 89 -9.57 7.13 53.51
N HIS A 90 -9.83 5.85 53.79
CA HIS A 90 -10.05 5.33 55.14
C HIS A 90 -8.77 4.82 55.83
N HIS A 91 -7.62 4.97 55.16
CA HIS A 91 -6.34 4.44 55.59
C HIS A 91 -5.37 5.58 55.95
N ASN A 92 -4.59 5.39 57.02
CA ASN A 92 -3.68 6.41 57.55
C ASN A 92 -2.29 6.41 56.88
N GLU A 93 -2.02 5.49 55.95
CA GLU A 93 -0.77 5.46 55.21
C GLU A 93 -0.72 6.59 54.18
N ARG A 94 0.18 7.56 54.41
CA ARG A 94 0.43 8.68 53.50
C ARG A 94 1.85 8.68 52.98
N GLN A 95 1.98 8.91 51.69
CA GLN A 95 3.26 9.19 51.04
C GLN A 95 3.36 10.68 50.79
N ASN A 96 4.36 11.33 51.39
CA ASN A 96 4.61 12.74 51.15
C ASN A 96 5.35 12.93 49.83
N TRP A 97 4.76 13.68 48.90
CA TRP A 97 5.27 13.87 47.55
C TRP A 97 6.08 15.17 47.39
N ARG A 98 6.42 15.90 48.46
CA ARG A 98 7.16 17.17 48.36
C ARG A 98 8.48 17.02 47.58
N ASN A 99 9.31 16.07 47.99
CA ASN A 99 10.58 15.78 47.31
C ASN A 99 10.38 15.23 45.90
N TYR A 100 9.33 14.43 45.69
CA TYR A 100 8.99 13.85 44.39
C TYR A 100 8.56 14.93 43.38
N LEU A 101 7.77 15.91 43.81
CA LEU A 101 7.35 17.04 42.98
C LEU A 101 8.51 18.00 42.66
N ASP A 102 9.48 18.16 43.56
CA ASP A 102 10.70 18.94 43.30
C ASP A 102 11.56 18.27 42.21
N ILE A 103 11.70 16.94 42.25
CA ILE A 103 12.42 16.15 41.24
C ILE A 103 11.70 16.26 39.88
N GLU A 104 10.38 16.05 39.84
CA GLU A 104 9.62 16.14 38.59
C GLU A 104 9.61 17.57 38.02
N ARG A 105 9.63 18.62 38.86
CA ARG A 105 9.80 20.00 38.38
C ARG A 105 11.15 20.25 37.72
N LYS A 106 12.24 19.71 38.28
CA LYS A 106 13.57 19.76 37.64
C LYS A 106 13.59 18.97 36.34
N ASN A 107 12.96 17.78 36.30
CA ASN A 107 12.84 17.00 35.07
C ASN A 107 12.07 17.77 33.98
N ILE A 108 11.06 18.57 34.36
CA ILE A 108 10.32 19.43 33.43
C ILE A 108 11.19 20.61 32.95
N SER A 109 11.96 21.26 33.84
CA SER A 109 12.84 22.39 33.46
C SER A 109 14.01 21.98 32.57
N ASP A 110 14.55 20.78 32.78
CA ASP A 110 15.73 20.28 32.07
C ASP A 110 15.38 19.66 30.71
N GLY A 111 14.13 19.81 30.24
CA GLY A 111 13.66 19.27 28.98
C GLY A 111 13.53 17.73 28.97
N LEU A 112 13.69 17.08 30.12
CA LEU A 112 13.47 15.65 30.36
C LEU A 112 11.98 15.35 30.62
N VAL A 113 11.09 16.04 29.91
CA VAL A 113 9.66 15.75 29.95
C VAL A 113 9.45 14.43 29.23
N ILE A 114 9.10 13.39 30.00
CA ILE A 114 8.42 12.23 29.43
C ILE A 114 7.11 12.77 28.85
N GLU A 115 7.04 12.92 27.53
CA GLU A 115 5.77 13.09 26.84
C GLU A 115 4.89 11.90 27.22
N LEU A 116 3.89 12.14 28.07
CA LEU A 116 2.85 11.16 28.37
C LEU A 116 2.24 10.75 27.02
N PRO A 117 2.21 9.45 26.70
CA PRO A 117 1.86 8.98 25.36
C PRO A 117 0.38 9.26 25.09
N VAL A 118 0.08 10.35 24.40
CA VAL A 118 -1.10 10.41 23.52
C VAL A 118 -0.91 9.24 22.56
N LYS A 119 -1.83 8.26 22.59
CA LYS A 119 -1.75 7.02 21.82
C LYS A 119 -1.37 7.26 20.35
N LYS A 120 -0.07 7.24 20.06
CA LYS A 120 0.50 6.71 18.85
C LYS A 120 1.20 5.43 19.27
N LYS A 121 0.51 4.30 19.07
CA LYS A 121 1.10 2.97 19.23
C LYS A 121 2.27 2.84 18.25
N ALA A 122 3.48 3.16 18.72
CA ALA A 122 4.71 2.53 18.27
C ALA A 122 5.11 1.51 19.34
N ARG A 123 5.48 0.33 18.86
CA ARG A 123 5.79 -0.91 19.58
C ARG A 123 6.82 -0.70 20.69
N GLY A 124 6.47 -1.04 21.92
CA GLY A 124 7.43 -1.49 22.92
C GLY A 124 7.62 -2.99 22.77
N GLN A 125 8.88 -3.41 22.57
CA GLN A 125 9.35 -4.76 22.83
C GLN A 125 9.17 -5.04 24.33
N GLY A 126 8.48 -6.13 24.66
CA GLY A 126 8.22 -6.56 26.02
C GLY A 126 7.16 -7.66 26.01
N ASP A 127 7.62 -8.88 26.28
CA ASP A 127 6.88 -10.15 26.37
C ASP A 127 6.19 -10.68 25.10
N ASP A 128 6.92 -11.58 24.45
CA ASP A 128 6.45 -12.59 23.52
C ASP A 128 5.62 -13.66 24.25
N SER A 129 4.54 -13.24 24.93
CA SER A 129 3.42 -14.14 25.16
C SER A 129 2.62 -14.14 23.85
N SER A 130 2.99 -15.02 22.93
CA SER A 130 2.29 -15.23 21.67
C SER A 130 0.80 -15.50 21.94
N LEU A 131 -0.03 -14.45 21.88
CA LEU A 131 -1.48 -14.62 21.89
C LEU A 131 -1.84 -15.60 20.78
N ALA A 132 -2.56 -16.66 21.11
CA ALA A 132 -3.02 -17.59 20.10
C ALA A 132 -3.78 -16.83 18.99
N LEU A 133 -3.58 -17.22 17.73
CA LEU A 133 -4.11 -16.53 16.54
C LEU A 133 -5.63 -16.26 16.62
N ASN A 134 -6.38 -17.08 17.36
CA ASN A 134 -7.80 -16.91 17.62
C ASN A 134 -8.14 -15.77 18.62
N GLN A 135 -7.25 -15.47 19.56
CA GLN A 135 -7.37 -14.39 20.56
C GLN A 135 -6.88 -13.05 20.02
N MET A 136 -6.11 -13.06 18.93
CA MET A 136 -5.66 -11.85 18.26
C MET A 136 -6.83 -11.05 17.66
N GLY A 137 -6.78 -9.72 17.81
CA GLY A 137 -7.66 -8.82 17.07
C GLY A 137 -7.41 -8.88 15.55
N ALA A 138 -8.36 -8.42 14.74
CA ALA A 138 -8.26 -8.47 13.28
C ALA A 138 -6.99 -7.78 12.73
N SER A 139 -6.56 -6.67 13.34
CA SER A 139 -5.32 -5.97 12.98
C SER A 139 -4.04 -6.71 13.39
N GLN A 140 -4.08 -7.52 14.45
CA GLN A 140 -2.97 -8.39 14.83
C GLN A 140 -2.84 -9.55 13.85
N ARG A 141 -3.94 -10.23 13.54
CA ARG A 141 -3.98 -11.29 12.52
C ARG A 141 -3.53 -10.80 11.14
N GLY A 142 -4.00 -9.62 10.74
CA GLY A 142 -3.55 -8.98 9.49
C GLY A 142 -2.04 -8.71 9.46
N ARG A 143 -1.42 -8.38 10.61
CA ARG A 143 0.04 -8.25 10.70
C ARG A 143 0.78 -9.57 10.59
N VAL A 144 0.22 -10.68 11.09
CA VAL A 144 0.79 -12.02 10.91
C VAL A 144 0.78 -12.38 9.42
N LEU A 145 -0.33 -12.13 8.72
CA LEU A 145 -0.42 -12.33 7.28
C LEU A 145 0.60 -11.46 6.53
N LEU A 146 0.72 -10.18 6.88
CA LEU A 146 1.72 -9.29 6.28
C LEU A 146 3.14 -9.79 6.52
N ALA A 147 3.44 -10.28 7.74
CA ALA A 147 4.74 -10.83 8.08
C ALA A 147 5.06 -12.12 7.31
N HIS A 148 4.06 -12.95 7.02
CA HIS A 148 4.22 -14.13 6.15
C HIS A 148 4.67 -13.76 4.73
N TYR A 149 4.27 -12.59 4.22
CA TYR A 149 4.77 -12.03 2.96
C TYR A 149 6.04 -11.16 3.13
N GLY A 150 6.76 -11.29 4.24
CA GLY A 150 7.99 -10.53 4.51
C GLY A 150 7.78 -9.03 4.72
N GLY A 151 6.54 -8.57 4.90
CA GLY A 151 6.21 -7.13 4.94
C GLY A 151 6.16 -6.47 3.57
N GLU A 152 6.23 -7.24 2.48
CA GLU A 152 6.37 -6.74 1.12
C GLU A 152 5.03 -6.74 0.36
N LEU A 153 3.96 -6.28 1.04
CA LEU A 153 2.65 -6.06 0.45
C LEU A 153 2.35 -4.57 0.33
N ALA A 154 1.73 -4.18 -0.78
CA ALA A 154 1.25 -2.83 -1.02
C ALA A 154 -0.12 -2.85 -1.70
N ILE A 155 -0.87 -1.75 -1.62
CA ILE A 155 -2.20 -1.65 -2.22
C ILE A 155 -2.21 -0.68 -3.39
N ASN A 156 -2.82 -1.10 -4.50
CA ASN A 156 -3.01 -0.24 -5.65
C ASN A 156 -4.21 0.72 -5.38
N PRO A 157 -4.01 2.05 -5.41
CA PRO A 157 -5.05 3.01 -5.04
C PRO A 157 -6.26 3.01 -6.00
N ASP A 158 -6.08 2.64 -7.26
CA ASP A 158 -7.14 2.67 -8.27
C ASP A 158 -8.02 1.41 -8.23
N SER A 159 -7.44 0.27 -7.86
CA SER A 159 -8.11 -1.03 -7.97
C SER A 159 -8.34 -1.75 -6.64
N ASP A 160 -7.87 -1.19 -5.51
CA ASP A 160 -7.93 -1.80 -4.18
C ASP A 160 -7.33 -3.22 -4.13
N THR A 161 -6.43 -3.51 -5.09
CA THR A 161 -5.81 -4.82 -5.27
C THR A 161 -4.48 -4.82 -4.55
N VAL A 162 -4.28 -5.82 -3.68
CA VAL A 162 -3.01 -6.03 -2.99
C VAL A 162 -2.00 -6.59 -3.98
N HIS A 163 -0.77 -6.11 -3.92
CA HIS A 163 0.36 -6.63 -4.68
C HIS A 163 1.45 -7.08 -3.74
N TYR A 164 2.10 -8.18 -4.08
CA TYR A 164 3.27 -8.72 -3.39
C TYR A 164 4.52 -8.45 -4.21
N TYR A 165 5.56 -7.93 -3.57
CA TYR A 165 6.85 -7.75 -4.22
C TYR A 165 7.69 -9.03 -4.13
N ASN A 166 8.01 -9.60 -5.29
CA ASN A 166 8.73 -10.87 -5.38
C ASN A 166 10.26 -10.71 -5.53
N GLY A 167 10.79 -9.51 -5.27
CA GLY A 167 12.20 -9.16 -5.49
C GLY A 167 12.50 -8.51 -6.85
N VAL A 168 11.55 -8.59 -7.80
CA VAL A 168 11.69 -8.00 -9.14
C VAL A 168 10.53 -7.06 -9.43
N ILE A 169 9.30 -7.55 -9.27
CA ILE A 169 8.06 -6.83 -9.58
C ILE A 169 7.02 -6.97 -8.47
N TRP A 170 6.05 -6.05 -8.48
CA TRP A 170 4.83 -6.09 -7.70
C TRP A 170 3.77 -6.91 -8.43
N SER A 171 3.54 -8.14 -7.99
CA SER A 171 2.57 -9.07 -8.58
C SER A 171 1.22 -8.99 -7.87
N PRO A 172 0.09 -8.91 -8.59
CA PRO A 172 -1.23 -8.80 -7.96
C PRO A 172 -1.60 -10.10 -7.24
N VAL A 173 -2.04 -9.97 -5.99
CA VAL A 173 -2.53 -11.09 -5.16
C VAL A 173 -4.04 -10.92 -4.96
N GLN A 174 -4.80 -11.97 -5.25
CA GLN A 174 -6.25 -11.92 -5.09
C GLN A 174 -6.65 -12.06 -3.62
N ASP A 175 -7.74 -11.42 -3.22
CA ASP A 175 -8.28 -11.54 -1.85
C ASP A 175 -8.51 -13.00 -1.43
N LYS A 176 -8.97 -13.84 -2.37
CA LYS A 176 -9.17 -15.28 -2.10
C LYS A 176 -7.86 -16.00 -1.78
N GLU A 177 -6.76 -15.58 -2.41
CA GLU A 177 -5.44 -16.14 -2.18
C GLU A 177 -4.90 -15.69 -0.82
N LEU A 178 -5.02 -14.41 -0.48
CA LEU A 178 -4.71 -13.89 0.87
C LEU A 178 -5.50 -14.62 1.96
N GLN A 179 -6.80 -14.86 1.72
CA GLN A 179 -7.65 -15.62 2.64
C GLN A 179 -7.20 -17.08 2.78
N ARG A 180 -6.75 -17.72 1.69
CA ARG A 180 -6.20 -19.08 1.73
C ARG A 180 -4.89 -19.14 2.49
N THR A 181 -3.97 -18.19 2.25
CA THR A 181 -2.72 -18.10 3.02
C THR A 181 -3.01 -17.90 4.50
N MET A 182 -3.94 -17.02 4.85
CA MET A 182 -4.33 -16.83 6.25
C MET A 182 -4.94 -18.09 6.85
N ALA A 183 -5.78 -18.83 6.12
CA ALA A 183 -6.31 -20.12 6.57
C ALA A 183 -5.18 -21.13 6.82
N GLN A 184 -4.19 -21.19 5.93
CA GLN A 184 -3.03 -22.06 6.09
C GLN A 184 -2.24 -21.72 7.36
N ILE A 185 -2.02 -20.44 7.65
CA ILE A 185 -1.36 -19.99 8.89
C ILE A 185 -2.13 -20.50 10.13
N PHE A 186 -3.46 -20.50 10.12
CA PHE A 186 -4.23 -21.08 11.23
C PHE A 186 -4.08 -22.60 11.34
N ILE A 187 -4.02 -23.31 10.21
CA ILE A 187 -3.86 -24.77 10.16
C ILE A 187 -2.48 -25.18 10.67
N ASP A 188 -1.44 -24.46 10.24
CA ASP A 188 -0.04 -24.74 10.62
C ASP A 188 0.19 -24.57 12.12
N GLU A 189 -0.60 -23.68 12.76
CA GLU A 189 -0.58 -23.43 14.21
C GLU A 189 -1.57 -24.32 14.98
N ASP A 190 -2.27 -25.25 14.31
CA ASP A 190 -3.31 -26.14 14.88
C ASP A 190 -4.44 -25.37 15.61
N ILE A 191 -4.83 -24.21 15.07
CA ILE A 191 -5.87 -23.34 15.63
C ILE A 191 -7.11 -23.32 14.73
N CYS A 192 -8.27 -23.58 15.33
CA CYS A 192 -9.55 -23.42 14.65
C CYS A 192 -9.75 -21.99 14.14
N TYR A 193 -10.24 -21.86 12.90
CA TYR A 193 -10.53 -20.57 12.27
C TYR A 193 -11.97 -20.48 11.79
N SER A 194 -12.44 -19.25 11.59
CA SER A 194 -13.74 -18.97 10.97
C SER A 194 -13.56 -18.10 9.74
N GLN A 195 -14.51 -18.19 8.81
CA GLN A 195 -14.51 -17.36 7.60
C GLN A 195 -14.47 -15.86 7.93
N ASN A 196 -15.18 -15.43 8.97
CA ASN A 196 -15.21 -14.03 9.41
C ASN A 196 -13.86 -13.59 10.00
N ALA A 197 -13.18 -14.46 10.76
CA ALA A 197 -11.86 -14.16 11.32
C ALA A 197 -10.81 -13.97 10.22
N ILE A 198 -10.82 -14.82 9.20
CA ILE A 198 -9.94 -14.73 8.02
C ILE A 198 -10.25 -13.46 7.24
N LYS A 199 -11.52 -13.26 6.88
CA LYS A 199 -11.92 -12.11 6.06
C LYS A 199 -11.60 -10.78 6.76
N SER A 200 -11.95 -10.66 8.04
CA SER A 200 -11.63 -9.46 8.82
C SER A 200 -10.12 -9.21 8.94
N ALA A 201 -9.30 -10.26 9.03
CA ALA A 201 -7.84 -10.12 9.04
C ALA A 201 -7.32 -9.52 7.72
N VAL A 202 -7.77 -10.04 6.58
CA VAL A 202 -7.40 -9.53 5.25
C VAL A 202 -7.89 -8.08 5.06
N ASP A 203 -9.16 -7.82 5.34
CA ASP A 203 -9.76 -6.49 5.17
C ASP A 203 -9.07 -5.45 6.07
N THR A 204 -8.75 -5.82 7.31
CA THR A 204 -8.04 -4.92 8.24
C THR A 204 -6.59 -4.72 7.85
N MET A 205 -5.92 -5.75 7.32
CA MET A 205 -4.54 -5.64 6.82
C MET A 205 -4.46 -4.60 5.71
N LYS A 206 -5.37 -4.65 4.73
CA LYS A 206 -5.42 -3.72 3.60
C LYS A 206 -5.40 -2.25 4.02
N LEU A 207 -6.10 -1.90 5.09
CA LEU A 207 -6.15 -0.54 5.63
C LEU A 207 -4.79 -0.03 6.13
N SER A 208 -3.88 -0.94 6.47
CA SER A 208 -2.54 -0.62 6.98
C SER A 208 -1.44 -0.72 5.93
N LEU A 209 -1.75 -1.21 4.72
CA LEU A 209 -0.75 -1.38 3.67
C LEU A 209 -0.31 -0.03 3.09
N PRO A 210 0.98 0.10 2.71
CA PRO A 210 1.43 1.26 1.95
C PRO A 210 0.72 1.31 0.59
N VAL A 211 0.42 2.52 0.14
CA VAL A 211 -0.15 2.76 -1.19
C VAL A 211 0.99 2.71 -2.22
N MET A 212 0.78 1.96 -3.29
CA MET A 212 1.75 1.86 -4.39
C MET A 212 1.97 3.22 -5.06
N GLY A 213 3.22 3.53 -5.36
CA GLY A 213 3.58 4.64 -6.23
C GLY A 213 3.36 4.31 -7.72
N ASN A 214 3.71 5.27 -8.56
CA ASN A 214 3.69 5.09 -10.01
C ASN A 214 5.04 4.58 -10.51
N THR A 215 5.04 3.57 -11.36
CA THR A 215 6.25 3.15 -12.07
C THR A 215 6.77 4.29 -12.95
N ALA A 216 8.04 4.65 -12.79
CA ALA A 216 8.65 5.68 -13.61
C ALA A 216 8.87 5.17 -15.04
N ARG A 217 8.49 5.96 -16.05
CA ARG A 217 8.45 5.53 -17.46
C ARG A 217 9.82 5.31 -18.10
N HIS A 218 10.87 5.86 -17.50
CA HIS A 218 12.23 5.71 -17.99
C HIS A 218 12.89 4.41 -17.48
N LEU A 219 12.23 3.68 -16.58
CA LEU A 219 12.72 2.44 -16.01
C LEU A 219 12.21 1.25 -16.82
N ILE A 220 13.13 0.40 -17.25
CA ILE A 220 12.84 -0.89 -17.90
C ILE A 220 13.32 -1.98 -16.96
N GLY A 221 12.40 -2.81 -16.47
CA GLY A 221 12.73 -3.97 -15.65
C GLY A 221 13.19 -5.15 -16.51
N PHE A 222 14.28 -5.79 -16.10
CA PHE A 222 14.80 -7.06 -16.61
C PHE A 222 14.84 -8.08 -15.47
N SER A 223 15.15 -9.35 -15.76
CA SER A 223 15.20 -10.38 -14.70
C SER A 223 16.37 -10.22 -13.73
N ASN A 224 17.39 -9.44 -14.09
CA ASN A 224 18.60 -9.20 -13.32
C ASN A 224 18.77 -7.74 -12.84
N GLY A 225 17.75 -6.88 -13.00
CA GLY A 225 17.83 -5.48 -12.58
C GLY A 225 16.97 -4.53 -13.40
N VAL A 226 17.26 -3.24 -13.28
CA VAL A 226 16.49 -2.15 -13.87
C VAL A 226 17.41 -1.24 -14.67
N PHE A 227 17.02 -0.94 -15.91
CA PHE A 227 17.73 -0.03 -16.79
C PHE A 227 17.03 1.34 -16.82
N ASP A 228 17.76 2.41 -16.54
CA ASP A 228 17.29 3.78 -16.69
C ASP A 228 17.64 4.33 -18.08
N THR A 229 16.63 4.49 -18.93
CA THR A 229 16.77 5.02 -20.30
C THR A 229 17.24 6.48 -20.38
N ARG A 230 17.15 7.25 -19.29
CA ARG A 230 17.59 8.66 -19.25
C ARG A 230 19.08 8.76 -18.98
N THR A 231 19.59 7.98 -18.04
CA THR A 231 21.03 8.01 -17.67
C THR A 231 21.84 6.98 -18.45
N GLY A 232 21.20 5.89 -18.90
CA GLY A 232 21.87 4.74 -19.51
C GLY A 232 22.44 3.76 -18.48
N ASP A 233 22.11 3.93 -17.20
CA ASP A 233 22.66 3.08 -16.13
C ASP A 233 21.79 1.85 -15.89
N PHE A 234 22.45 0.75 -15.54
CA PHE A 234 21.81 -0.47 -15.07
C PHE A 234 22.11 -0.68 -13.59
N ARG A 235 21.07 -0.97 -12.79
CA ARG A 235 21.20 -1.20 -11.35
C ARG A 235 20.31 -2.34 -10.86
N GLU A 236 20.54 -2.75 -9.61
CA GLU A 236 19.68 -3.72 -8.93
C GLU A 236 18.23 -3.20 -8.76
N HIS A 237 17.32 -4.15 -8.53
CA HIS A 237 15.91 -3.85 -8.29
C HIS A 237 15.71 -3.05 -7.01
N ASP A 238 14.81 -2.06 -7.07
CA ASP A 238 14.31 -1.36 -5.91
C ASP A 238 12.78 -1.49 -5.89
N LYS A 239 12.21 -1.92 -4.77
CA LYS A 239 10.77 -2.02 -4.58
C LYS A 239 10.06 -0.66 -4.74
N ASN A 240 10.75 0.44 -4.47
CA ASN A 240 10.24 1.80 -4.62
C ASN A 240 10.13 2.24 -6.09
N ASP A 241 10.62 1.44 -7.04
CA ASP A 241 10.38 1.67 -8.47
C ASP A 241 8.95 1.30 -8.89
N TRP A 242 8.25 0.53 -8.06
CA TRP A 242 6.88 0.08 -8.30
C TRP A 242 6.72 -0.63 -9.66
N LEU A 243 7.74 -1.40 -10.08
CA LEU A 243 7.68 -2.16 -11.33
C LEU A 243 6.56 -3.20 -11.26
N LEU A 244 5.62 -3.13 -12.19
CA LEU A 244 4.55 -4.13 -12.34
C LEU A 244 4.94 -5.25 -13.31
N ILE A 245 5.91 -4.96 -14.18
CA ILE A 245 6.34 -5.80 -15.29
C ILE A 245 7.86 -5.68 -15.42
N ALA A 246 8.50 -6.81 -15.67
CA ALA A 246 9.90 -6.91 -16.03
C ALA A 246 10.02 -7.96 -17.15
N SER A 247 11.00 -7.78 -18.04
CA SER A 247 11.37 -8.79 -19.01
C SER A 247 11.94 -10.02 -18.29
N GLU A 248 11.59 -11.21 -18.76
CA GLU A 248 12.20 -12.46 -18.29
C GLU A 248 13.67 -12.56 -18.74
N LEU A 249 14.06 -11.81 -19.77
CA LEU A 249 15.41 -11.78 -20.28
C LEU A 249 16.32 -10.93 -19.38
N PRO A 250 17.59 -11.33 -19.19
CA PRO A 250 18.55 -10.50 -18.49
C PRO A 250 19.05 -9.37 -19.39
N PHE A 251 19.38 -8.23 -18.79
CA PHE A 251 20.14 -7.17 -19.43
C PHE A 251 21.63 -7.54 -19.47
N THR A 252 22.26 -7.32 -20.62
CA THR A 252 23.72 -7.42 -20.79
C THR A 252 24.26 -6.05 -21.22
N PRO A 253 25.31 -5.54 -20.55
CA PRO A 253 25.99 -4.32 -21.00
C PRO A 253 26.50 -4.45 -22.44
N PRO A 254 26.57 -3.34 -23.20
CA PRO A 254 27.02 -3.39 -24.58
C PRO A 254 28.48 -3.83 -24.67
N ALA A 255 28.77 -4.79 -25.53
CA ALA A 255 30.13 -5.22 -25.84
C ALA A 255 30.85 -4.18 -26.71
N GLU A 256 32.20 -4.20 -26.67
CA GLU A 256 33.00 -3.30 -27.51
C GLU A 256 32.73 -3.57 -28.99
N GLY A 257 32.34 -2.53 -29.73
CA GLY A 257 31.97 -2.64 -31.15
C GLY A 257 30.66 -3.40 -31.40
N GLU A 258 29.80 -3.55 -30.39
CA GLU A 258 28.52 -4.25 -30.53
C GLU A 258 27.65 -3.62 -31.61
N THR A 259 27.22 -4.44 -32.57
CA THR A 259 26.26 -4.06 -33.61
C THR A 259 25.28 -5.20 -33.84
N LEU A 260 24.04 -4.87 -34.22
CA LEU A 260 23.02 -5.87 -34.54
C LEU A 260 23.49 -6.87 -35.60
N ALA A 261 24.26 -6.41 -36.60
CA ALA A 261 24.75 -7.24 -37.68
C ALA A 261 25.71 -8.35 -37.20
N THR A 262 26.51 -8.07 -36.17
CA THR A 262 27.56 -8.97 -35.69
C THR A 262 27.12 -9.76 -34.46
N HIS A 263 26.40 -9.13 -33.53
CA HIS A 263 26.02 -9.72 -32.24
C HIS A 263 24.60 -10.28 -32.22
N ALA A 264 23.76 -9.90 -33.19
CA ALA A 264 22.42 -10.45 -33.39
C ALA A 264 22.15 -10.81 -34.87
N PRO A 265 23.01 -11.62 -35.53
CA PRO A 265 23.02 -11.76 -36.98
C PRO A 265 21.71 -12.32 -37.56
N ASN A 266 21.01 -13.19 -36.82
CA ASN A 266 19.72 -13.73 -37.25
C ASN A 266 18.60 -12.69 -37.16
N PHE A 267 18.58 -11.91 -36.09
CA PHE A 267 17.65 -10.79 -35.93
C PHE A 267 17.90 -9.73 -37.01
N TRP A 268 19.17 -9.40 -37.27
CA TRP A 268 19.55 -8.46 -38.31
C TRP A 268 19.09 -8.94 -39.70
N LYS A 269 19.38 -10.20 -40.07
CA LYS A 269 18.92 -10.78 -41.35
C LYS A 269 17.40 -10.72 -41.50
N TRP A 270 16.67 -11.05 -40.44
CA TRP A 270 15.21 -10.94 -40.42
C TRP A 270 14.74 -9.50 -40.61
N LEU A 271 15.26 -8.55 -39.81
CA LEU A 271 14.90 -7.14 -39.86
C LEU A 271 15.10 -6.57 -41.27
N ARG A 272 16.29 -6.78 -41.84
CA ARG A 272 16.67 -6.29 -43.17
C ARG A 272 15.81 -6.87 -44.28
N ARG A 273 15.52 -8.18 -44.21
CA ARG A 273 14.60 -8.84 -45.16
C ARG A 273 13.16 -8.33 -45.03
N SER A 274 12.65 -8.17 -43.81
CA SER A 274 11.27 -7.74 -43.55
C SER A 274 10.97 -6.33 -44.05
N VAL A 275 11.99 -5.48 -44.13
CA VAL A 275 11.86 -4.08 -44.58
C VAL A 275 12.43 -3.82 -45.98
N ALA A 276 12.78 -4.88 -46.73
CA ALA A 276 13.38 -4.80 -48.06
C ALA A 276 14.62 -3.89 -48.10
N GLU A 277 15.54 -4.08 -47.16
CA GLU A 277 16.82 -3.35 -47.06
C GLU A 277 16.67 -1.82 -46.88
N ASN A 278 15.49 -1.34 -46.48
CA ASN A 278 15.23 0.09 -46.28
C ASN A 278 15.55 0.52 -44.84
N ASP A 279 16.57 1.36 -44.66
CA ASP A 279 17.03 1.85 -43.35
C ASP A 279 15.91 2.53 -42.56
N ARG A 280 15.15 3.42 -43.20
CA ARG A 280 14.07 4.18 -42.53
C ARG A 280 12.95 3.27 -42.04
N LYS A 281 12.64 2.19 -42.75
CA LYS A 281 11.68 1.19 -42.29
C LYS A 281 12.25 0.32 -41.18
N ALA A 282 13.54 -0.02 -41.24
CA ALA A 282 14.23 -0.71 -40.15
C ALA A 282 14.13 0.08 -38.84
N ASP A 283 14.41 1.39 -38.88
CA ASP A 283 14.30 2.29 -37.72
C ASP A 283 12.88 2.31 -37.13
N ARG A 284 11.84 2.28 -37.97
CA ARG A 284 10.44 2.21 -37.52
C ARG A 284 10.12 0.91 -36.81
N VAL A 285 10.62 -0.22 -37.32
CA VAL A 285 10.47 -1.52 -36.66
C VAL A 285 11.21 -1.51 -35.32
N LEU A 286 12.44 -1.00 -35.27
CA LEU A 286 13.21 -0.89 -34.01
C LEU A 286 12.52 0.03 -33.00
N ALA A 287 11.98 1.17 -33.43
CA ALA A 287 11.22 2.07 -32.58
C ALA A 287 9.93 1.41 -32.05
N ALA A 288 9.26 0.60 -32.87
CA ALA A 288 8.10 -0.18 -32.45
C ALA A 288 8.50 -1.21 -31.38
N LEU A 289 9.59 -1.96 -31.59
CA LEU A 289 10.09 -2.92 -30.59
C LEU A 289 10.50 -2.23 -29.28
N PHE A 290 11.15 -1.07 -29.35
CA PHE A 290 11.48 -0.25 -28.19
C PHE A 290 10.23 0.20 -27.43
N MET A 291 9.17 0.59 -28.15
CA MET A 291 7.90 0.96 -27.55
C MET A 291 7.28 -0.20 -26.74
N VAL A 292 7.39 -1.45 -27.23
CA VAL A 292 6.98 -2.65 -26.48
C VAL A 292 7.82 -2.81 -25.23
N LEU A 293 9.14 -2.84 -25.39
CA LEU A 293 10.09 -3.11 -24.31
C LEU A 293 9.95 -2.08 -23.18
N ALA A 294 9.87 -0.80 -23.53
CA ALA A 294 9.73 0.30 -22.57
C ALA A 294 8.27 0.56 -22.15
N ASN A 295 7.32 -0.30 -22.58
CA ASN A 295 5.89 -0.18 -22.29
C ASN A 295 5.34 1.25 -22.48
N ARG A 296 5.69 1.90 -23.61
CA ARG A 296 5.37 3.31 -23.91
C ARG A 296 3.94 3.49 -24.41
N TYR A 297 2.97 3.06 -23.61
CA TYR A 297 1.53 3.28 -23.88
C TYR A 297 1.15 4.77 -23.95
N ASP A 298 1.97 5.66 -23.39
CA ASP A 298 1.78 7.10 -23.38
C ASP A 298 1.96 7.75 -24.75
N TRP A 299 2.57 7.06 -25.72
CA TRP A 299 2.63 7.56 -27.10
C TRP A 299 1.27 7.50 -27.79
N GLN A 300 0.30 6.77 -27.21
CA GLN A 300 -1.06 6.62 -27.72
C GLN A 300 -1.10 6.16 -29.19
N LEU A 301 -0.10 5.38 -29.59
CA LEU A 301 0.03 4.87 -30.95
C LEU A 301 -0.63 3.50 -31.09
N PHE A 302 -1.32 3.34 -32.21
CA PHE A 302 -1.71 2.03 -32.72
C PHE A 302 -0.74 1.64 -33.84
N ILE A 303 -0.07 0.50 -33.67
CA ILE A 303 0.90 -0.01 -34.64
C ILE A 303 0.22 -1.04 -35.54
N GLU A 304 0.14 -0.72 -36.82
CA GLU A 304 -0.30 -1.65 -37.86
C GLU A 304 0.92 -2.11 -38.67
N VAL A 305 1.21 -3.41 -38.62
CA VAL A 305 2.28 -4.03 -39.40
C VAL A 305 1.66 -4.68 -40.63
N THR A 306 2.05 -4.20 -41.81
CA THR A 306 1.47 -4.64 -43.08
C THR A 306 2.48 -5.37 -43.95
N GLY A 307 2.04 -6.39 -44.70
CA GLY A 307 2.90 -7.02 -45.70
C GLY A 307 2.36 -8.33 -46.25
N PRO A 308 2.92 -8.83 -47.36
CA PRO A 308 2.52 -10.12 -47.95
C PRO A 308 2.77 -11.29 -47.00
N GLY A 309 2.15 -12.44 -47.26
CA GLY A 309 2.46 -13.68 -46.56
C GLY A 309 3.96 -14.01 -46.67
N GLY A 310 4.56 -14.50 -45.57
CA GLY A 310 6.00 -14.81 -45.55
C GLY A 310 6.95 -13.62 -45.35
N SER A 311 6.44 -12.40 -45.12
CA SER A 311 7.27 -11.21 -44.86
C SER A 311 7.90 -11.14 -43.45
N GLY A 312 7.62 -12.12 -42.59
CA GLY A 312 8.17 -12.16 -41.23
C GLY A 312 7.33 -11.46 -40.16
N LYS A 313 6.07 -11.09 -40.45
CA LYS A 313 5.13 -10.49 -39.47
C LYS A 313 4.95 -11.33 -38.19
N SER A 314 4.80 -12.65 -38.35
CA SER A 314 4.66 -13.55 -37.20
C SER A 314 5.92 -13.57 -36.33
N VAL A 315 7.11 -13.46 -36.95
CA VAL A 315 8.37 -13.36 -36.20
C VAL A 315 8.43 -12.04 -35.41
N MET A 316 7.95 -10.92 -35.99
CA MET A 316 7.82 -9.66 -35.24
C MET A 316 6.95 -9.83 -34.01
N ALA A 317 5.82 -10.51 -34.14
CA ALA A 317 4.87 -10.75 -33.06
C ALA A 317 5.47 -11.59 -31.92
N GLU A 318 6.24 -12.63 -32.28
CA GLU A 318 6.99 -13.44 -31.31
C GLU A 318 8.05 -12.62 -30.58
N ILE A 319 8.80 -11.76 -31.30
CA ILE A 319 9.78 -10.86 -30.68
C ILE A 319 9.09 -9.90 -29.72
N CYS A 320 7.95 -9.32 -30.09
CA CYS A 320 7.19 -8.43 -29.20
C CYS A 320 6.68 -9.17 -27.95
N THR A 321 6.21 -10.41 -28.12
CA THR A 321 5.76 -11.27 -27.01
C THR A 321 6.91 -11.59 -26.07
N MET A 322 8.10 -11.84 -26.60
CA MET A 322 9.32 -12.06 -25.81
C MET A 322 9.75 -10.80 -25.04
N LEU A 323 9.68 -9.62 -25.66
CA LEU A 323 10.03 -8.35 -25.02
C LEU A 323 9.04 -7.97 -23.91
N ALA A 324 7.72 -8.13 -24.15
CA ALA A 324 6.69 -7.84 -23.16
C ALA A 324 6.57 -8.90 -22.06
N GLY A 325 7.00 -10.13 -22.35
CA GLY A 325 6.77 -11.33 -21.54
C GLY A 325 5.47 -12.04 -21.92
N LYS A 326 5.50 -13.37 -21.96
CA LYS A 326 4.33 -14.21 -22.34
C LYS A 326 3.15 -14.02 -21.40
N ALA A 327 3.41 -13.91 -20.10
CA ALA A 327 2.37 -13.67 -19.09
C ALA A 327 1.68 -12.30 -19.24
N ASN A 328 2.34 -11.35 -19.91
CA ASN A 328 1.85 -9.98 -20.10
C ASN A 328 1.38 -9.68 -21.52
N THR A 329 1.31 -10.71 -22.38
CA THR A 329 0.84 -10.60 -23.75
C THR A 329 -0.47 -11.38 -23.94
N VAL A 330 -1.44 -10.79 -24.63
CA VAL A 330 -2.69 -11.46 -25.00
C VAL A 330 -2.97 -11.31 -26.49
N SER A 331 -3.41 -12.41 -27.11
CA SER A 331 -3.97 -12.38 -28.45
C SER A 331 -5.47 -12.16 -28.38
N ALA A 332 -5.99 -11.17 -29.11
CA ALA A 332 -7.40 -10.81 -29.09
C ALA A 332 -7.95 -10.57 -30.49
N SER A 333 -9.27 -10.62 -30.63
CA SER A 333 -9.96 -10.18 -31.85
C SER A 333 -10.40 -8.73 -31.72
N MET A 334 -10.65 -8.05 -32.84
CA MET A 334 -11.19 -6.68 -32.82
C MET A 334 -12.55 -6.62 -32.10
N LYS A 335 -13.40 -7.64 -32.29
CA LYS A 335 -14.69 -7.75 -31.60
C LYS A 335 -14.51 -7.78 -30.07
N ALA A 336 -13.44 -8.42 -29.59
CA ALA A 336 -13.11 -8.46 -28.17
C ALA A 336 -12.72 -7.09 -27.60
N LEU A 337 -12.26 -6.15 -28.44
CA LEU A 337 -11.96 -4.78 -28.02
C LEU A 337 -13.21 -3.88 -28.02
N GLU A 338 -14.27 -4.26 -28.74
CA GLU A 338 -15.51 -3.48 -28.82
C GLU A 338 -16.55 -3.90 -27.78
N ASP A 339 -16.63 -5.20 -27.49
CA ASP A 339 -17.57 -5.73 -26.50
C ASP A 339 -17.06 -5.49 -25.07
N ALA A 340 -17.92 -4.94 -24.21
CA ALA A 340 -17.55 -4.59 -22.83
C ALA A 340 -17.24 -5.79 -21.92
N ARG A 341 -17.75 -6.99 -22.25
CA ARG A 341 -17.49 -8.23 -21.51
C ARG A 341 -16.18 -8.86 -21.98
N GLU A 342 -15.98 -8.97 -23.29
CA GLU A 342 -14.74 -9.52 -23.86
C GLU A 342 -13.53 -8.60 -23.58
N ARG A 343 -13.73 -7.28 -23.54
CA ARG A 343 -12.69 -6.34 -23.09
C ARG A 343 -12.17 -6.62 -21.69
N ALA A 344 -12.98 -7.18 -20.80
CA ALA A 344 -12.53 -7.53 -19.46
C ALA A 344 -11.47 -8.63 -19.46
N LEU A 345 -11.39 -9.44 -20.51
CA LEU A 345 -10.43 -10.53 -20.67
C LEU A 345 -9.05 -10.00 -21.04
N VAL A 346 -8.97 -8.89 -21.79
CA VAL A 346 -7.70 -8.26 -22.12
C VAL A 346 -7.19 -7.35 -21.02
N VAL A 347 -7.84 -7.30 -19.84
CA VAL A 347 -7.42 -6.51 -18.67
C VAL A 347 -6.45 -7.29 -17.78
N GLY A 348 -5.18 -6.91 -17.84
CA GLY A 348 -4.03 -7.40 -17.07
C GLY A 348 -2.73 -7.28 -17.88
N PHE A 349 -2.82 -7.50 -19.20
CA PHE A 349 -1.73 -7.54 -20.18
C PHE A 349 -1.16 -6.17 -20.62
N SER A 350 0.14 -6.04 -20.80
CA SER A 350 0.77 -4.82 -21.36
C SER A 350 0.69 -4.75 -22.88
N LEU A 351 0.75 -5.91 -23.54
CA LEU A 351 0.72 -6.05 -25.00
C LEU A 351 -0.53 -6.82 -25.46
N ILE A 352 -1.27 -6.22 -26.39
CA ILE A 352 -2.39 -6.88 -27.08
C ILE A 352 -2.01 -7.05 -28.55
N ILE A 353 -1.99 -8.30 -29.02
CA ILE A 353 -1.72 -8.64 -30.42
C ILE A 353 -3.03 -9.02 -31.10
N LEU A 354 -3.30 -8.39 -32.25
CA LEU A 354 -4.42 -8.69 -33.13
C LEU A 354 -3.89 -9.43 -34.36
N PRO A 355 -3.94 -10.78 -34.39
CA PRO A 355 -3.45 -11.57 -35.52
C PRO A 355 -4.35 -11.40 -36.76
N ASP A 356 -3.78 -11.68 -37.94
CA ASP A 356 -4.33 -11.45 -39.30
C ASP A 356 -5.88 -11.50 -39.33
N MET A 357 -6.48 -10.33 -39.43
CA MET A 357 -7.93 -10.16 -39.42
C MET A 357 -8.45 -9.93 -40.84
N THR A 358 -9.58 -10.54 -41.19
CA THR A 358 -10.38 -10.16 -42.36
C THR A 358 -10.81 -8.68 -42.25
N ARG A 359 -11.11 -8.05 -43.40
CA ARG A 359 -11.52 -6.63 -43.48
C ARG A 359 -12.50 -6.30 -42.36
N TYR A 360 -12.10 -5.39 -41.47
CA TYR A 360 -12.91 -4.95 -40.36
C TYR A 360 -13.54 -3.59 -40.70
N ALA A 361 -14.88 -3.53 -40.61
CA ALA A 361 -15.68 -2.33 -40.81
C ALA A 361 -16.51 -2.08 -39.55
N GLY A 362 -16.02 -1.19 -38.69
CA GLY A 362 -16.72 -0.68 -37.50
C GLY A 362 -16.13 0.67 -37.10
N ASP A 363 -16.70 1.31 -36.08
CA ASP A 363 -16.45 2.73 -35.77
C ASP A 363 -15.06 3.02 -35.17
N GLY A 364 -14.31 1.98 -34.79
CA GLY A 364 -12.96 2.10 -34.23
C GLY A 364 -12.90 2.74 -32.84
N ALA A 365 -14.03 3.03 -32.21
CA ALA A 365 -14.12 3.66 -30.90
C ALA A 365 -13.48 2.78 -29.81
N GLY A 366 -13.61 1.45 -29.94
CA GLY A 366 -12.97 0.48 -29.04
C GLY A 366 -11.43 0.53 -29.06
N ILE A 367 -10.81 0.69 -30.24
CA ILE A 367 -9.34 0.86 -30.34
C ILE A 367 -8.92 2.17 -29.68
N LYS A 368 -9.60 3.27 -30.00
CA LYS A 368 -9.30 4.60 -29.44
C LYS A 368 -9.41 4.60 -27.92
N ALA A 369 -10.42 3.93 -27.36
CA ALA A 369 -10.60 3.81 -25.92
C ALA A 369 -9.40 3.16 -25.20
N ILE A 370 -8.77 2.17 -25.84
CA ILE A 370 -7.67 1.41 -25.28
C ILE A 370 -6.35 2.15 -25.43
N THR A 371 -6.13 2.84 -26.56
CA THR A 371 -4.90 3.60 -26.82
C THR A 371 -4.91 5.00 -26.21
N ALA A 372 -6.06 5.67 -26.11
CA ALA A 372 -6.20 7.05 -25.61
C ALA A 372 -6.30 7.18 -24.07
N VAL A 373 -5.99 6.11 -23.32
CA VAL A 373 -5.92 6.13 -21.84
C VAL A 373 -7.22 6.67 -21.20
N THR A 374 -8.37 6.27 -21.72
CA THR A 374 -9.68 6.72 -21.19
C THR A 374 -10.19 5.73 -20.13
N ARG A 375 -10.96 6.22 -19.14
CA ARG A 375 -11.61 5.38 -18.12
C ARG A 375 -12.90 4.77 -18.69
N TRP A 376 -13.01 3.45 -18.69
CA TRP A 376 -14.17 2.75 -19.29
C TRP A 376 -14.83 1.77 -18.32
N GLN A 377 -16.15 1.58 -18.51
CA GLN A 377 -16.93 0.60 -17.77
C GLN A 377 -16.66 -0.82 -18.28
N LEU A 378 -16.31 -1.71 -17.36
CA LEU A 378 -16.20 -3.15 -17.56
C LEU A 378 -17.39 -3.86 -16.91
N THR A 379 -17.91 -4.87 -17.60
CA THR A 379 -18.97 -5.73 -17.08
C THR A 379 -18.39 -7.13 -16.87
N ARG A 380 -18.14 -7.52 -15.62
CA ARG A 380 -17.76 -8.90 -15.26
C ARG A 380 -19.01 -9.76 -15.05
N ASN A 381 -18.86 -11.08 -15.14
CA ASN A 381 -19.95 -12.07 -14.98
C ASN A 381 -20.67 -11.98 -13.61
N THR A 382 -20.04 -11.36 -12.61
CA THR A 382 -20.68 -10.89 -11.38
C THR A 382 -21.18 -9.46 -11.60
N LYS A 383 -22.47 -9.18 -11.34
CA LYS A 383 -23.24 -7.91 -11.54
C LYS A 383 -22.65 -6.58 -11.01
N ARG A 384 -21.34 -6.44 -10.87
CA ARG A 384 -20.62 -5.21 -10.51
C ARG A 384 -19.96 -4.61 -11.74
N HIS A 385 -20.42 -3.43 -12.13
CA HIS A 385 -19.72 -2.59 -13.09
C HIS A 385 -18.48 -2.02 -12.42
N THR A 386 -17.31 -2.23 -13.01
CA THR A 386 -16.05 -1.67 -12.50
C THR A 386 -15.47 -0.77 -13.56
N GLN A 387 -15.14 0.48 -13.23
CA GLN A 387 -14.42 1.36 -14.14
C GLN A 387 -12.91 1.13 -13.99
N ARG A 388 -12.17 0.95 -15.10
CA ARG A 388 -10.71 0.85 -15.08
C ARG A 388 -10.09 1.76 -16.15
N VAL A 389 -8.90 2.27 -15.86
CA VAL A 389 -8.06 3.01 -16.81
C VAL A 389 -7.22 2.01 -17.60
N PHE A 390 -7.25 2.10 -18.93
CA PHE A 390 -6.44 1.27 -19.80
C PHE A 390 -5.12 1.98 -20.12
N ARG A 391 -3.98 1.34 -19.83
CA ARG A 391 -2.63 1.82 -20.12
C ARG A 391 -1.85 0.70 -20.81
N ARG A 392 -2.04 0.54 -22.13
CA ARG A 392 -1.63 -0.67 -22.87
C ARG A 392 -1.19 -0.35 -24.28
N LEU A 393 -0.37 -1.23 -24.85
CA LEU A 393 0.03 -1.22 -26.23
C LEU A 393 -0.86 -2.16 -27.06
N CYS A 394 -1.39 -1.67 -28.18
CA CYS A 394 -2.26 -2.44 -29.08
C CYS A 394 -1.63 -2.53 -30.47
N TRP A 395 -1.48 -3.75 -30.97
CA TRP A 395 -0.76 -4.07 -32.19
C TRP A 395 -1.63 -4.89 -33.12
N ARG A 396 -1.54 -4.62 -34.42
CA ARG A 396 -2.23 -5.41 -35.43
C ARG A 396 -1.29 -5.88 -36.52
N LEU A 397 -1.40 -7.16 -36.84
CA LEU A 397 -0.77 -7.77 -38.00
C LEU A 397 -1.84 -7.90 -39.09
N THR A 398 -1.55 -7.42 -40.29
CA THR A 398 -2.48 -7.58 -41.42
C THR A 398 -1.75 -7.77 -42.73
N THR A 399 -2.38 -8.47 -43.66
CA THR A 399 -1.97 -8.56 -45.06
C THR A 399 -2.50 -7.40 -45.92
N ALA A 400 -3.54 -6.69 -45.47
CA ALA A 400 -4.12 -5.53 -46.16
C ALA A 400 -4.36 -4.34 -45.18
N PRO A 401 -4.01 -3.09 -45.56
CA PRO A 401 -4.12 -1.94 -44.67
C PRO A 401 -5.58 -1.57 -44.37
N CYS A 402 -5.86 -1.20 -43.11
CA CYS A 402 -7.20 -0.80 -42.71
C CYS A 402 -7.52 0.63 -43.16
N HIS A 403 -8.57 0.80 -43.97
CA HIS A 403 -8.97 2.12 -44.47
C HIS A 403 -9.82 2.92 -43.47
N SER A 404 -10.23 2.33 -42.35
CA SER A 404 -11.21 2.89 -41.41
C SER A 404 -10.60 3.63 -40.20
N VAL A 405 -9.31 3.44 -39.87
CA VAL A 405 -8.72 4.05 -38.66
C VAL A 405 -8.34 5.51 -38.87
N THR A 406 -8.13 5.93 -40.13
CA THR A 406 -7.77 7.30 -40.51
C THR A 406 -8.88 8.32 -40.23
N ALA A 407 -10.15 7.89 -40.14
CA ALA A 407 -11.30 8.79 -39.95
C ALA A 407 -11.53 9.21 -38.48
N ALA A 408 -10.91 8.55 -37.50
CA ALA A 408 -11.28 8.68 -36.07
C ALA A 408 -10.29 9.50 -35.20
N GLY A 409 -9.25 10.09 -35.81
CA GLY A 409 -8.36 11.09 -35.17
C GLY A 409 -7.36 10.55 -34.14
N GLY A 410 -7.06 9.25 -34.13
CA GLY A 410 -5.94 8.67 -33.38
C GLY A 410 -4.67 8.60 -34.23
N SER A 411 -3.50 8.77 -33.62
CA SER A 411 -2.21 8.66 -34.32
C SER A 411 -1.97 7.20 -34.72
N HIS A 412 -2.11 6.92 -36.02
CA HIS A 412 -1.97 5.60 -36.63
C HIS A 412 -0.61 5.50 -37.34
N VAL A 413 0.21 4.52 -36.98
CA VAL A 413 1.51 4.29 -37.63
C VAL A 413 1.46 2.97 -38.38
N VAL A 414 1.57 3.07 -39.71
CA VAL A 414 1.76 1.91 -40.60
C VAL A 414 3.26 1.67 -40.72
N VAL A 415 3.69 0.49 -40.29
CA VAL A 415 5.09 0.02 -40.40
C VAL A 415 5.24 -0.83 -41.65
#